data_AF-A0A847D0P4-F1
#
_entry.id   AF-A0A847D0P4-F1
#
_cell.length_a   1.000
_cell.length_b   1.000
_cell.length_c   1.000
_cell.angle_alpha   90.00
_cell.angle_beta   90.00
_cell.angle_gamma   90.00
#
_symmetry.space_group_name_H-M   'P 1'
#
loop_
_entity.id
_entity.type
_entity.pdbx_description
1 polymer ?
#
loop_
_entity_poly.entity_id
_entity_poly.type
_entity_poly.pdbx_seq_one_letter_code
_entity_poly.pdbx_strand_id
1 'polypeptide(L)'
;MTNLYKTFGCDTREELYEKMKLGVDEVRPLLEFLDYAKMSIMNKEKNISSPIILFETVSKITPPTKDSARIIFVDTKNRPVHLCKMRLSQRADIKRAISEGLTAGAANLFIATHEDSKDSRIDNFVELSESIRLRVVDRLTYSQSKEEYTSLGARDSYQLDENPEIIKETQNKDNMTYNQLDKFNEYAEFFARQELKGLNIIEDVELIKEKMKLGFQFEQQEVLGYLSYDQDNNVINLNPQFKGGVNSSIIDPRIILKDLLREENMKGFILFHNHPSGKTTPSREDMMSTQALYEGIKRLNIEMADHFIIAKEGVLSFVEEVETNSFSNIEYLDKIAEVKEPIIEYRGQATEKVEVKPELSPQNDLKTVLSELMEQDYET
;
A
#
# COMPACT_ATOMS: atom_id res chain seq x y z
N MET A 1 20.74 22.81 2.39
CA MET A 1 19.74 21.87 2.98
C MET A 1 20.31 21.34 4.27
N THR A 2 19.47 21.11 5.28
CA THR A 2 19.89 20.45 6.51
C THR A 2 20.19 18.98 6.19
N ASN A 3 21.31 18.47 6.69
CA ASN A 3 21.77 17.10 6.44
C ASN A 3 21.11 16.12 7.42
N LEU A 4 20.65 14.97 6.94
CA LEU A 4 19.96 13.96 7.74
C LEU A 4 20.82 13.48 8.91
N TYR A 5 22.06 13.07 8.66
CA TYR A 5 22.95 12.51 9.68
C TYR A 5 23.21 13.52 10.80
N LYS A 6 23.50 14.77 10.43
CA LYS A 6 23.69 15.86 11.41
C LYS A 6 22.43 16.17 12.23
N THR A 7 21.24 15.99 11.65
CA THR A 7 19.96 16.18 12.36
C THR A 7 19.82 15.19 13.51
N PHE A 8 20.38 13.98 13.37
CA PHE A 8 20.33 12.90 14.37
C PHE A 8 21.66 12.69 15.10
N GLY A 9 22.59 13.65 15.02
CA GLY A 9 23.89 13.57 15.69
C GLY A 9 24.70 12.34 15.28
N CYS A 10 24.72 12.05 13.98
CA CYS A 10 25.51 10.99 13.35
C CYS A 10 26.46 11.60 12.33
N ASP A 11 27.66 11.04 12.22
CA ASP A 11 28.64 11.41 11.20
C ASP A 11 28.53 10.52 9.95
N THR A 12 27.98 9.31 10.12
CA THR A 12 27.85 8.31 9.04
C THR A 12 26.43 7.72 8.97
N ARG A 13 26.11 7.12 7.82
CA ARG A 13 24.85 6.38 7.62
C ARG A 13 24.80 5.10 8.45
N GLU A 14 25.95 4.46 8.67
CA GLU A 14 26.10 3.28 9.49
C GLU A 14 25.76 3.58 10.96
N GLU A 15 26.26 4.69 11.52
CA GLU A 15 25.88 5.14 12.86
C GLU A 15 24.37 5.40 12.99
N LEU A 16 23.78 6.05 11.99
CA LEU A 16 22.33 6.31 11.99
C LEU A 16 21.55 4.98 11.94
N TYR A 17 21.99 4.03 11.14
CA TYR A 17 21.38 2.70 11.06
C TYR A 17 21.47 1.92 12.38
N GLU A 18 22.62 1.94 13.06
CA GLU A 18 22.77 1.31 14.38
C GLU A 18 21.82 1.95 15.40
N LYS A 19 21.72 3.29 15.43
CA LYS A 19 20.74 3.98 16.29
C LYS A 19 19.30 3.56 15.98
N MET A 20 18.96 3.45 14.70
CA MET A 20 17.62 3.02 14.25
C MET A 20 17.32 1.57 14.68
N LYS A 21 18.30 0.67 14.58
CA LYS A 21 18.18 -0.72 15.07
C LYS A 21 17.99 -0.82 16.56
N LEU A 22 18.72 0.00 17.32
CA LEU A 22 18.62 0.06 18.78
C LEU A 22 17.35 0.77 19.28
N GLY A 23 16.64 1.49 18.40
CA GLY A 23 15.40 2.19 18.75
C GLY A 23 15.62 3.30 19.77
N VAL A 24 16.78 3.97 19.73
CA VAL A 24 17.10 5.04 20.69
C VAL A 24 16.17 6.25 20.51
N ASP A 25 15.86 6.94 21.60
CA ASP A 25 14.85 8.02 21.60
C ASP A 25 15.20 9.16 20.62
N GLU A 26 16.49 9.41 20.34
CA GLU A 26 16.93 10.46 19.42
C GLU A 26 16.47 10.24 17.98
N VAL A 27 16.35 8.98 17.53
CA VAL A 27 15.92 8.66 16.15
C VAL A 27 14.44 8.30 16.06
N ARG A 28 13.72 8.30 17.18
CA ARG A 28 12.29 7.99 17.25
C ARG A 28 11.44 8.81 16.26
N PRO A 29 11.67 10.12 16.05
CA PRO A 29 10.92 10.86 15.05
C PRO A 29 11.13 10.36 13.61
N LEU A 30 12.33 9.89 13.28
CA LEU A 30 12.62 9.29 11.97
C LEU A 30 11.97 7.92 11.84
N LEU A 31 11.98 7.11 12.91
CA LEU A 31 11.28 5.82 12.95
C LEU A 31 9.78 6.01 12.72
N GLU A 32 9.16 6.95 13.44
CA GLU A 32 7.73 7.27 13.29
C GLU A 32 7.41 7.78 11.87
N PHE A 33 8.31 8.58 11.27
CA PHE A 33 8.18 9.00 9.87
C PHE A 33 8.28 7.83 8.89
N LEU A 34 9.24 6.92 9.07
CA LEU A 34 9.38 5.75 8.20
C LEU A 34 8.20 4.80 8.37
N ASP A 35 7.74 4.56 9.60
CA ASP A 35 6.55 3.76 9.88
C ASP A 35 5.31 4.34 9.21
N TYR A 36 5.16 5.67 9.26
CA TYR A 36 4.13 6.35 8.51
C TYR A 36 4.26 6.13 6.99
N ALA A 37 5.48 6.25 6.44
CA ALA A 37 5.73 5.99 5.02
C ALA A 37 5.48 4.52 4.61
N LYS A 38 5.54 3.57 5.56
CA LYS A 38 5.13 2.16 5.39
C LYS A 38 3.62 1.98 5.38
N MET A 39 2.84 2.76 6.13
CA MET A 39 1.39 2.51 6.30
C MET A 39 0.60 2.55 4.98
N SER A 40 1.09 3.23 3.94
CA SER A 40 0.52 3.16 2.59
C SER A 40 0.84 1.81 1.86
N ILE A 41 1.45 0.84 2.54
CA ILE A 41 1.70 -0.55 2.10
C ILE A 41 0.81 -1.51 2.89
N MET A 42 0.30 -1.09 4.05
CA MET A 42 -0.71 -1.82 4.81
C MET A 42 -2.10 -1.61 4.18
N ASN A 43 -2.21 -1.93 2.89
CA ASN A 43 -3.45 -2.01 2.14
C ASN A 43 -4.23 -3.28 2.54
N LYS A 44 -4.43 -3.46 3.86
CA LYS A 44 -5.40 -4.41 4.44
C LYS A 44 -6.69 -3.72 4.86
N GLU A 45 -6.80 -2.39 4.75
CA GLU A 45 -8.09 -1.73 4.90
C GLU A 45 -8.89 -1.87 3.61
N LYS A 46 -10.11 -2.41 3.73
CA LYS A 46 -11.04 -2.52 2.61
C LYS A 46 -11.25 -1.13 2.00
N ASN A 47 -11.40 -1.09 0.68
CA ASN A 47 -11.95 0.08 -0.01
C ASN A 47 -13.20 0.56 0.74
N ILE A 48 -13.23 1.84 1.12
CA ILE A 48 -14.39 2.52 1.67
C ILE A 48 -15.43 2.64 0.54
N SER A 49 -16.12 1.52 0.32
CA SER A 49 -17.13 1.31 -0.71
C SER A 49 -18.55 1.41 -0.16
N SER A 50 -18.68 1.44 1.17
CA SER A 50 -19.95 1.65 1.86
C SER A 50 -19.76 2.48 3.13
N PRO A 51 -20.82 3.14 3.59
CA PRO A 51 -20.84 3.82 4.90
C PRO A 51 -20.48 2.90 6.08
N ILE A 52 -20.78 1.59 5.98
CA ILE A 52 -20.43 0.61 7.01
C ILE A 52 -18.91 0.45 7.13
N ILE A 53 -18.20 0.37 5.99
CA ILE A 53 -16.73 0.26 5.99
C ILE A 53 -16.10 1.58 6.47
N LEU A 54 -16.66 2.73 6.06
CA LEU A 54 -16.24 4.02 6.60
C LEU A 54 -16.37 4.06 8.12
N PHE A 55 -17.47 3.50 8.64
CA PHE A 55 -17.71 3.38 10.06
C PHE A 55 -16.67 2.48 10.76
N GLU A 56 -16.40 1.29 10.22
CA GLU A 56 -15.35 0.39 10.72
C GLU A 56 -13.96 1.05 10.74
N THR A 57 -13.67 1.93 9.78
CA THR A 57 -12.42 2.69 9.74
C THR A 57 -12.41 3.77 10.84
N VAL A 58 -13.49 4.53 11.01
CA VAL A 58 -13.53 5.63 12.00
C VAL A 58 -13.73 5.16 13.45
N SER A 59 -14.18 3.92 13.67
CA SER A 59 -14.27 3.34 15.02
C SER A 59 -12.89 2.97 15.58
N LYS A 60 -11.91 2.72 14.69
CA LYS A 60 -10.52 2.39 15.05
C LYS A 60 -9.64 3.60 15.34
N ILE A 61 -10.16 4.82 15.17
CA ILE A 61 -9.40 6.07 15.35
C ILE A 61 -9.89 6.82 16.59
N THR A 62 -9.02 7.61 17.22
CA THR A 62 -9.45 8.40 18.38
C THR A 62 -10.47 9.46 17.93
N PRO A 63 -11.64 9.60 18.57
CA PRO A 63 -12.65 10.55 18.15
C PRO A 63 -12.15 12.01 18.08
N PRO A 64 -12.75 12.85 17.21
CA PRO A 64 -12.46 14.27 17.16
C PRO A 64 -12.96 14.99 18.43
N THR A 65 -12.20 15.99 18.87
CA THR A 65 -12.61 16.90 19.95
C THR A 65 -13.16 18.20 19.36
N LYS A 66 -13.76 19.07 20.17
CA LYS A 66 -14.31 20.36 19.71
C LYS A 66 -13.32 21.19 18.88
N ASP A 67 -12.03 21.11 19.20
CA ASP A 67 -10.94 21.85 18.56
C ASP A 67 -10.14 21.03 17.51
N SER A 68 -10.58 19.82 17.15
CA SER A 68 -9.87 18.99 16.18
C SER A 68 -10.79 18.27 15.21
N ALA A 69 -10.30 18.12 13.98
CA ALA A 69 -10.88 17.22 13.00
C ALA A 69 -9.98 15.99 12.81
N ARG A 70 -10.57 14.90 12.35
CA ARG A 70 -9.87 13.75 11.78
C ARG A 70 -10.05 13.76 10.27
N ILE A 71 -8.95 13.61 9.54
CA ILE A 71 -8.94 13.56 8.08
C ILE A 71 -8.47 12.17 7.68
N ILE A 72 -9.28 11.48 6.87
CA ILE A 72 -8.95 10.18 6.29
C ILE A 72 -8.74 10.42 4.81
N PHE A 73 -7.50 10.43 4.37
CA PHE A 73 -7.15 10.52 2.97
C PHE A 73 -7.21 9.16 2.31
N VAL A 74 -7.75 9.13 1.10
CA VAL A 74 -7.93 7.91 0.32
C VAL A 74 -7.46 8.10 -1.11
N ASP A 75 -7.09 7.01 -1.77
CA ASP A 75 -6.74 7.01 -3.19
C ASP A 75 -7.99 7.14 -4.10
N THR A 76 -7.80 6.98 -5.41
CA THR A 76 -8.87 7.04 -6.41
C THR A 76 -9.90 5.91 -6.28
N LYS A 77 -9.54 4.81 -5.61
CA LYS A 77 -10.40 3.66 -5.31
C LYS A 77 -10.93 3.71 -3.88
N ASN A 78 -10.90 4.86 -3.20
CA ASN A 78 -11.31 5.03 -1.80
C ASN A 78 -10.61 4.10 -0.78
N ARG A 79 -9.39 3.66 -1.06
CA ARG A 79 -8.56 2.93 -0.09
C ARG A 79 -7.85 3.93 0.83
N PRO A 80 -7.92 3.79 2.16
CA PRO A 80 -7.18 4.62 3.10
C PRO A 80 -5.68 4.64 2.80
N VAL A 81 -5.13 5.82 2.61
CA VAL A 81 -3.68 6.04 2.39
C VAL A 81 -3.03 6.87 3.48
N HIS A 82 -3.81 7.70 4.19
CA HIS A 82 -3.33 8.48 5.34
C HIS A 82 -4.47 8.84 6.30
N LEU A 83 -4.17 8.87 7.59
CA LEU A 83 -5.05 9.38 8.65
C LEU A 83 -4.30 10.45 9.44
N CYS A 84 -4.90 11.62 9.62
CA CYS A 84 -4.31 12.62 10.52
C CYS A 84 -5.33 13.37 11.37
N LYS A 85 -4.83 13.87 12.50
CA LYS A 85 -5.51 14.85 13.34
C LYS A 85 -5.11 16.25 12.91
N MET A 86 -6.10 17.08 12.64
CA MET A 86 -5.93 18.50 12.32
C MET A 86 -6.49 19.34 13.46
N ARG A 87 -5.65 20.16 14.11
CA ARG A 87 -6.14 21.13 15.10
C ARG A 87 -6.75 22.31 14.35
N LEU A 88 -8.02 22.56 14.60
CA LEU A 88 -8.74 23.65 13.95
C LEU A 88 -8.12 24.99 14.33
N SER A 89 -7.61 25.12 15.55
CA SER A 89 -6.99 26.34 16.07
C SER A 89 -5.71 26.80 15.34
N GLN A 90 -5.04 25.93 14.56
CA GLN A 90 -3.70 26.19 14.02
C GLN A 90 -3.66 26.17 12.48
N ARG A 91 -3.34 27.31 11.85
CA ARG A 91 -3.23 27.40 10.38
C ARG A 91 -2.12 26.52 9.78
N ALA A 92 -1.06 26.25 10.55
CA ALA A 92 0.02 25.37 10.10
C ALA A 92 -0.46 23.92 9.88
N ASP A 93 -1.44 23.46 10.68
CA ASP A 93 -1.97 22.10 10.61
C ASP A 93 -2.76 21.84 9.32
N ILE A 94 -3.44 22.85 8.76
CA ILE A 94 -4.13 22.72 7.46
C ILE A 94 -3.12 22.40 6.35
N LYS A 95 -2.02 23.15 6.30
CA LYS A 95 -0.96 22.94 5.31
C LYS A 95 -0.30 21.58 5.49
N ARG A 96 -0.02 21.21 6.75
CA ARG A 96 0.58 19.92 7.09
C ARG A 96 -0.32 18.77 6.64
N ALA A 97 -1.61 18.79 7.02
CA ALA A 97 -2.55 17.74 6.66
C ALA A 97 -2.65 17.54 5.14
N ILE A 98 -2.80 18.63 4.37
CA ILE A 98 -2.83 18.55 2.90
C ILE A 98 -1.51 18.01 2.35
N SER A 99 -0.38 18.51 2.85
CA SER A 99 0.94 18.04 2.40
C SER A 99 1.14 16.55 2.66
N GLU A 100 0.77 16.06 3.84
CA GLU A 100 0.86 14.65 4.19
C GLU A 100 -0.07 13.80 3.32
N GLY A 101 -1.31 14.24 3.10
CA GLY A 101 -2.28 13.54 2.25
C GLY A 101 -1.83 13.45 0.79
N LEU A 102 -1.41 14.56 0.18
CA LEU A 102 -0.86 14.56 -1.18
C LEU A 102 0.40 13.70 -1.29
N THR A 103 1.24 13.72 -0.26
CA THR A 103 2.44 12.88 -0.22
C THR A 103 2.07 11.40 -0.13
N ALA A 104 0.99 11.04 0.55
CA ALA A 104 0.48 9.67 0.60
C ALA A 104 -0.24 9.22 -0.69
N GLY A 105 -0.30 10.06 -1.73
CA GLY A 105 -0.99 9.72 -2.98
C GLY A 105 -2.52 9.87 -2.90
N ALA A 106 -3.01 10.67 -1.95
CA ALA A 106 -4.45 10.89 -1.81
C ALA A 106 -5.05 11.57 -3.03
N ALA A 107 -6.21 11.08 -3.45
CA ALA A 107 -7.06 11.70 -4.47
C ALA A 107 -8.39 12.18 -3.88
N ASN A 108 -8.85 11.55 -2.80
CA ASN A 108 -10.05 11.96 -2.07
C ASN A 108 -9.79 11.96 -0.56
N LEU A 109 -10.75 12.46 0.21
CA LEU A 109 -10.70 12.45 1.68
C LEU A 109 -12.08 12.38 2.33
N PHE A 110 -12.11 11.91 3.58
CA PHE A 110 -13.24 12.02 4.50
C PHE A 110 -12.83 12.91 5.68
N ILE A 111 -13.77 13.67 6.23
CA ILE A 111 -13.52 14.57 7.37
C ILE A 111 -14.46 14.20 8.50
N ALA A 112 -13.95 13.91 9.70
CA ALA A 112 -14.75 13.77 10.91
C ALA A 112 -14.52 14.92 11.88
N THR A 113 -15.60 15.57 12.32
CA THR A 113 -15.59 16.70 13.28
C THR A 113 -16.50 16.43 14.45
N HIS A 114 -16.27 17.08 15.59
CA HIS A 114 -17.19 17.02 16.72
C HIS A 114 -18.47 17.85 16.43
N GLU A 115 -19.64 17.46 16.96
CA GLU A 115 -20.92 18.15 16.74
C GLU A 115 -20.91 19.63 17.14
N ASP A 116 -20.23 19.95 18.24
CA ASP A 116 -20.00 21.32 18.70
C ASP A 116 -18.87 22.08 17.97
N SER A 117 -18.20 21.48 16.97
CA SER A 117 -17.14 22.17 16.22
C SER A 117 -17.73 23.26 15.33
N LYS A 118 -17.73 24.51 15.83
CA LYS A 118 -18.16 25.69 15.07
C LYS A 118 -16.94 26.39 14.47
N ASP A 119 -16.48 25.92 13.32
CA ASP A 119 -15.27 26.47 12.73
C ASP A 119 -15.30 26.61 11.21
N SER A 120 -15.31 27.86 10.74
CA SER A 120 -15.18 28.23 9.32
C SER A 120 -13.88 27.76 8.68
N ARG A 121 -12.90 27.30 9.48
CA ARG A 121 -11.64 26.72 8.98
C ARG A 121 -11.81 25.33 8.40
N ILE A 122 -12.82 24.58 8.81
CA ILE A 122 -13.15 23.32 8.12
C ILE A 122 -13.64 23.62 6.71
N ASP A 123 -14.49 24.64 6.56
CA ASP A 123 -14.96 25.03 5.23
C ASP A 123 -13.80 25.56 4.38
N ASN A 124 -12.86 26.33 4.97
CA ASN A 124 -11.62 26.71 4.29
C ASN A 124 -10.77 25.50 3.87
N PHE A 125 -10.63 24.49 4.74
CA PHE A 125 -9.91 23.26 4.42
C PHE A 125 -10.59 22.49 3.27
N VAL A 126 -11.92 22.41 3.27
CA VAL A 126 -12.72 21.79 2.21
C VAL A 126 -12.51 22.54 0.90
N GLU A 127 -12.70 23.87 0.89
CA GLU A 127 -12.50 24.72 -0.29
C GLU A 127 -11.09 24.58 -0.87
N LEU A 128 -10.07 24.59 0.00
CA LEU A 128 -8.69 24.42 -0.42
C LEU A 128 -8.45 23.04 -1.01
N SER A 129 -8.95 21.98 -0.38
CA SER A 129 -8.81 20.59 -0.86
C SER A 129 -9.45 20.42 -2.24
N GLU A 130 -10.68 20.91 -2.43
CA GLU A 130 -11.37 20.85 -3.71
C GLU A 130 -10.64 21.66 -4.80
N SER A 131 -10.07 22.82 -4.45
CA SER A 131 -9.31 23.66 -5.40
C SER A 131 -8.07 22.97 -5.98
N ILE A 132 -7.50 22.00 -5.25
CA ILE A 132 -6.34 21.20 -5.68
C ILE A 132 -6.75 19.80 -6.17
N ARG A 133 -8.04 19.58 -6.46
CA ARG A 133 -8.61 18.31 -6.91
C ARG A 133 -8.49 17.16 -5.90
N LEU A 134 -8.43 17.50 -4.61
CA LEU A 134 -8.51 16.53 -3.53
C LEU A 134 -9.96 16.51 -3.02
N ARG A 135 -10.76 15.59 -3.55
CA ARG A 135 -12.22 15.59 -3.37
C ARG A 135 -12.62 15.18 -1.96
N VAL A 136 -13.53 15.92 -1.33
CA VAL A 136 -14.16 15.53 -0.07
C VAL A 136 -15.31 14.57 -0.39
N VAL A 137 -15.12 13.29 -0.09
CA VAL A 137 -16.13 12.24 -0.34
C VAL A 137 -17.31 12.40 0.60
N ASP A 138 -17.04 12.59 1.89
CA ASP A 138 -18.06 12.77 2.91
C ASP A 138 -17.51 13.50 4.14
N ARG A 139 -18.43 14.07 4.92
CA ARG A 139 -18.18 14.70 6.21
C ARG A 139 -18.97 13.94 7.29
N LEU A 140 -18.28 13.55 8.35
CA LEU A 140 -18.82 12.87 9.51
C LEU A 140 -18.89 13.83 10.69
N THR A 141 -19.94 13.71 11.49
CA THR A 141 -20.12 14.44 12.73
C THR A 141 -20.14 13.46 13.90
N TYR A 142 -19.24 13.64 14.85
CA TYR A 142 -19.16 12.85 16.07
C TYR A 142 -19.97 13.51 17.19
N SER A 143 -20.93 12.77 17.76
CA SER A 143 -21.64 13.15 18.97
C SER A 143 -21.04 12.45 20.16
N GLN A 144 -20.42 13.20 21.06
CA GLN A 144 -19.83 12.62 22.28
C GLN A 144 -20.91 12.11 23.23
N SER A 145 -22.08 12.76 23.27
CA SER A 145 -23.19 12.35 24.15
C SER A 145 -23.82 11.01 23.77
N LYS A 146 -23.72 10.65 22.49
CA LYS A 146 -24.29 9.42 21.92
C LYS A 146 -23.24 8.41 21.49
N GLU A 147 -21.95 8.76 21.62
CA GLU A 147 -20.82 7.99 21.10
C GLU A 147 -21.04 7.52 19.65
N GLU A 148 -21.51 8.45 18.81
CA GLU A 148 -22.05 8.14 17.48
C GLU A 148 -21.44 9.03 16.38
N TYR A 149 -21.14 8.44 15.22
CA TYR A 149 -20.81 9.19 14.00
C TYR A 149 -22.03 9.31 13.10
N THR A 150 -22.29 10.51 12.58
CA THR A 150 -23.34 10.78 11.59
C THR A 150 -22.71 11.23 10.27
N SER A 151 -23.00 10.53 9.18
CA SER A 151 -22.62 10.93 7.83
C SER A 151 -23.51 12.06 7.33
N LEU A 152 -22.88 13.14 6.83
CA LEU A 152 -23.61 14.28 6.27
C LEU A 152 -24.12 13.98 4.86
N GLY A 153 -23.36 13.20 4.07
CA GLY A 153 -23.73 12.80 2.71
C GLY A 153 -24.83 11.73 2.68
N ALA A 154 -24.70 10.68 3.48
CA ALA A 154 -25.66 9.58 3.54
C ALA A 154 -26.86 9.87 4.48
N ARG A 155 -26.71 10.78 5.44
CA ARG A 155 -27.70 11.10 6.50
C ARG A 155 -28.02 9.92 7.44
N ASP A 156 -27.10 8.98 7.55
CA ASP A 156 -27.18 7.83 8.47
C ASP A 156 -26.22 7.99 9.66
N SER A 157 -26.52 7.30 10.76
CA SER A 157 -25.78 7.37 12.02
C SER A 157 -25.31 6.00 12.52
N TYR A 158 -24.17 5.97 13.20
CA TYR A 158 -23.42 4.75 13.54
C TYR A 158 -22.82 4.80 14.96
N GLN A 159 -23.18 3.83 15.80
CA GLN A 159 -22.80 3.72 17.22
C GLN A 159 -21.44 3.03 17.39
N LEU A 160 -20.53 3.62 18.17
CA LEU A 160 -19.21 3.05 18.47
C LEU A 160 -19.27 1.72 19.25
N ASP A 161 -18.40 0.77 18.90
CA ASP A 161 -18.19 -0.46 19.68
C ASP A 161 -17.52 -0.15 21.02
N GLU A 162 -17.84 -0.92 22.07
CA GLU A 162 -17.37 -0.68 23.44
C GLU A 162 -15.84 -0.87 23.65
N ASN A 163 -15.11 -1.44 22.67
CA ASN A 163 -13.68 -1.72 22.82
C ASN A 163 -12.92 -1.80 21.49
N PRO A 164 -12.74 -0.68 20.76
CA PRO A 164 -12.01 -0.69 19.50
C PRO A 164 -10.51 -0.93 19.74
N GLU A 165 -9.89 -1.79 18.93
CA GLU A 165 -8.43 -1.79 18.78
C GLU A 165 -8.01 -0.44 18.17
N ILE A 166 -7.62 0.50 19.03
CA ILE A 166 -7.24 1.86 18.61
C ILE A 166 -5.94 1.76 17.82
N ILE A 167 -5.97 2.15 16.55
CA ILE A 167 -4.76 2.40 15.76
C ILE A 167 -4.03 3.57 16.44
N LYS A 168 -2.83 3.30 16.98
CA LYS A 168 -2.03 4.33 17.67
C LYS A 168 -1.67 5.44 16.69
N GLU A 169 -2.24 6.62 16.92
CA GLU A 169 -2.02 7.84 16.14
C GLU A 169 -0.54 8.28 16.21
N THR A 170 0.11 8.46 15.07
CA THR A 170 1.42 9.12 14.98
C THR A 170 1.24 10.63 15.17
N GLN A 171 1.62 11.14 16.35
CA GLN A 171 1.82 12.56 16.54
C GLN A 171 3.15 12.96 15.91
N ASN A 172 3.17 13.32 14.64
CA ASN A 172 4.31 14.08 14.08
C ASN A 172 4.36 15.44 14.77
N LYS A 173 5.06 15.49 15.91
CA LYS A 173 5.26 16.70 16.73
C LYS A 173 6.20 17.71 16.06
N ASP A 174 6.92 17.31 15.03
CA ASP A 174 7.85 18.17 14.31
C ASP A 174 7.38 18.39 12.87
N ASN A 175 7.29 19.67 12.48
CA ASN A 175 7.02 20.12 11.10
C ASN A 175 8.13 19.72 10.09
N MET A 176 9.01 18.77 10.43
CA MET A 176 10.08 18.32 9.54
C MET A 176 9.61 17.20 8.62
N THR A 177 9.52 17.53 7.35
CA THR A 177 9.39 16.56 6.25
C THR A 177 10.79 15.95 6.01
N TYR A 178 11.13 14.86 6.72
CA TYR A 178 12.50 14.28 6.71
C TYR A 178 13.00 13.90 5.32
N ASN A 179 12.11 13.55 4.40
CA ASN A 179 12.42 13.29 3.00
C ASN A 179 12.91 14.50 2.20
N GLN A 180 12.91 15.70 2.78
CA GLN A 180 13.53 16.90 2.20
C GLN A 180 14.95 17.16 2.71
N LEU A 181 15.43 16.38 3.68
CA LEU A 181 16.79 16.53 4.20
C LEU A 181 17.80 16.04 3.17
N ASP A 182 18.94 16.74 3.11
CA ASP A 182 20.10 16.26 2.36
C ASP A 182 20.51 14.89 2.90
N LYS A 183 20.90 13.97 2.01
CA LYS A 183 21.20 12.56 2.29
C LYS A 183 20.03 11.66 2.66
N PHE A 184 18.78 12.12 2.66
CA PHE A 184 17.65 11.25 2.96
C PHE A 184 17.51 10.08 1.98
N ASN A 185 17.44 10.34 0.67
CA ASN A 185 17.28 9.25 -0.32
C ASN A 185 18.47 8.28 -0.32
N GLU A 186 19.69 8.78 -0.12
CA GLU A 186 20.87 7.92 0.06
C GLU A 186 20.72 6.99 1.27
N TYR A 187 20.28 7.54 2.40
CA TYR A 187 20.05 6.76 3.61
C TYR A 187 18.91 5.76 3.45
N ALA A 188 17.81 6.16 2.81
CA ALA A 188 16.67 5.29 2.55
C ALA A 188 17.07 4.09 1.69
N GLU A 189 17.83 4.33 0.62
CA GLU A 189 18.40 3.27 -0.23
C GLU A 189 19.34 2.35 0.58
N PHE A 190 20.22 2.94 1.40
CA PHE A 190 21.12 2.18 2.27
C PHE A 190 20.35 1.31 3.27
N PHE A 191 19.35 1.88 3.94
CA PHE A 191 18.48 1.18 4.88
C PHE A 191 17.77 0.00 4.21
N ALA A 192 17.15 0.23 3.05
CA ALA A 192 16.50 -0.84 2.28
C ALA A 192 17.50 -1.95 1.93
N ARG A 193 18.70 -1.60 1.46
CA ARG A 193 19.76 -2.58 1.14
C ARG A 193 20.15 -3.44 2.34
N GLN A 194 20.24 -2.86 3.55
CA GLN A 194 20.56 -3.63 4.76
C GLN A 194 19.40 -4.55 5.19
N GLU A 195 18.17 -4.03 5.14
CA GLU A 195 16.98 -4.73 5.62
C GLU A 195 16.49 -5.84 4.69
N LEU A 196 16.82 -5.76 3.39
CA LEU A 196 16.41 -6.75 2.40
C LEU A 196 17.30 -7.98 2.40
N LYS A 197 18.56 -7.87 2.83
CA LYS A 197 19.54 -8.95 2.70
C LYS A 197 19.10 -10.17 3.52
N GLY A 198 19.03 -11.32 2.85
CA GLY A 198 18.63 -12.60 3.47
C GLY A 198 17.13 -12.81 3.62
N LEU A 199 16.28 -11.84 3.27
CA LEU A 199 14.83 -12.08 3.18
C LEU A 199 14.53 -13.03 2.03
N ASN A 200 13.49 -13.84 2.18
CA ASN A 200 13.09 -14.79 1.14
C ASN A 200 12.09 -14.14 0.18
N ILE A 201 12.35 -14.16 -1.13
CA ILE A 201 11.48 -13.51 -2.12
C ILE A 201 10.09 -14.14 -2.25
N ILE A 202 9.88 -15.33 -1.69
CA ILE A 202 8.58 -16.00 -1.65
C ILE A 202 7.91 -15.74 -0.31
N GLU A 203 8.60 -16.06 0.79
CA GLU A 203 8.01 -16.00 2.14
C GLU A 203 7.81 -14.56 2.64
N ASP A 204 8.74 -13.67 2.29
CA ASP A 204 8.80 -12.29 2.79
C ASP A 204 8.39 -11.25 1.73
N VAL A 205 7.64 -11.63 0.69
CA VAL A 205 7.34 -10.74 -0.46
C VAL A 205 6.72 -9.40 -0.05
N GLU A 206 5.81 -9.40 0.92
CA GLU A 206 5.18 -8.16 1.40
C GLU A 206 6.16 -7.30 2.22
N LEU A 207 7.04 -7.93 2.99
CA LEU A 207 8.11 -7.22 3.71
C LEU A 207 9.13 -6.65 2.73
N ILE A 208 9.47 -7.37 1.66
CA ILE A 208 10.35 -6.89 0.59
C ILE A 208 9.73 -5.67 -0.08
N LYS A 209 8.46 -5.73 -0.49
CA LYS A 209 7.74 -4.56 -1.03
C LYS A 209 7.78 -3.39 -0.04
N GLU A 210 7.64 -3.67 1.25
CA GLU A 210 7.74 -2.65 2.30
C GLU A 210 9.09 -1.92 2.28
N LYS A 211 10.19 -2.68 2.37
CA LYS A 211 11.54 -2.11 2.40
C LYS A 211 11.90 -1.43 1.09
N MET A 212 11.48 -2.00 -0.05
CA MET A 212 11.67 -1.40 -1.37
C MET A 212 10.96 -0.05 -1.48
N LYS A 213 9.71 0.06 -1.01
CA LYS A 213 9.01 1.35 -1.02
C LYS A 213 9.71 2.39 -0.17
N LEU A 214 10.16 2.04 1.04
CA LEU A 214 10.93 2.97 1.88
C LEU A 214 12.18 3.48 1.17
N GLY A 215 12.90 2.58 0.49
CA GLY A 215 14.12 2.92 -0.23
C GLY A 215 13.91 3.90 -1.38
N PHE A 216 12.80 3.81 -2.12
CA PHE A 216 12.69 4.46 -3.44
C PHE A 216 11.47 5.38 -3.64
N GLN A 217 10.44 5.39 -2.77
CA GLN A 217 9.21 6.17 -3.01
C GLN A 217 9.41 7.69 -3.03
N PHE A 218 10.47 8.19 -2.42
CA PHE A 218 10.79 9.62 -2.34
C PHE A 218 11.84 10.05 -3.37
N GLU A 219 12.33 9.12 -4.21
CA GLU A 219 13.25 9.46 -5.28
C GLU A 219 12.57 10.33 -6.34
N GLN A 220 13.20 11.47 -6.63
CA GLN A 220 12.67 12.47 -7.57
C GLN A 220 13.02 12.14 -9.02
N GLN A 221 13.98 11.24 -9.21
CA GLN A 221 14.37 10.68 -10.50
C GLN A 221 13.91 9.23 -10.56
N GLU A 222 13.63 8.74 -11.77
CA GLU A 222 13.41 7.32 -11.99
C GLU A 222 14.74 6.58 -11.78
N VAL A 223 14.72 5.64 -10.85
CA VAL A 223 15.79 4.73 -10.50
C VAL A 223 15.37 3.35 -10.99
N LEU A 224 16.06 2.83 -12.00
CA LEU A 224 15.93 1.45 -12.43
C LEU A 224 17.02 0.61 -11.77
N GLY A 225 16.64 -0.55 -11.25
CA GLY A 225 17.57 -1.51 -10.68
C GLY A 225 17.00 -2.92 -10.63
N TYR A 226 17.72 -3.79 -9.94
CA TYR A 226 17.28 -5.15 -9.69
C TYR A 226 17.66 -5.62 -8.28
N LEU A 227 16.88 -6.56 -7.75
CA LEU A 227 17.12 -7.27 -6.50
C LEU A 227 17.47 -8.72 -6.86
N SER A 228 18.68 -9.17 -6.56
CA SER A 228 19.15 -10.52 -6.87
C SER A 228 18.91 -11.48 -5.71
N TYR A 229 18.67 -12.76 -6.01
CA TYR A 229 18.45 -13.82 -5.02
C TYR A 229 19.18 -15.12 -5.37
N ASP A 230 19.45 -15.93 -4.35
CA ASP A 230 20.17 -17.21 -4.44
C ASP A 230 19.27 -18.41 -4.75
N GLN A 231 19.82 -19.62 -4.72
CA GLN A 231 19.08 -20.85 -5.02
C GLN A 231 17.95 -21.14 -4.03
N ASP A 232 18.09 -20.66 -2.80
CA ASP A 232 17.11 -20.80 -1.72
C ASP A 232 16.09 -19.64 -1.73
N ASN A 233 16.16 -18.78 -2.76
CA ASN A 233 15.33 -17.58 -2.94
C ASN A 233 15.61 -16.47 -1.91
N ASN A 234 16.77 -16.50 -1.25
CA ASN A 234 17.16 -15.45 -0.32
C ASN A 234 17.83 -14.31 -1.07
N VAL A 235 17.46 -13.08 -0.72
CA VAL A 235 18.03 -11.87 -1.32
C VAL A 235 19.52 -11.77 -1.04
N ILE A 236 20.31 -11.63 -2.10
CA ILE A 236 21.75 -11.44 -2.05
C ILE A 236 22.06 -9.94 -2.02
N ASN A 237 21.58 -9.19 -3.02
CA ASN A 237 21.87 -7.77 -3.19
C ASN A 237 20.67 -6.99 -3.74
N LEU A 238 20.65 -5.69 -3.41
CA LEU A 238 19.84 -4.67 -4.07
C LEU A 238 20.76 -3.82 -4.94
N ASN A 239 20.51 -3.72 -6.25
CA ASN A 239 21.40 -3.06 -7.20
C ASN A 239 20.66 -1.99 -8.02
N PRO A 240 20.64 -0.72 -7.57
CA PRO A 240 20.18 0.42 -8.36
C PRO A 240 21.21 0.76 -9.44
N GLN A 241 20.81 0.79 -10.72
CA GLN A 241 21.74 0.89 -11.85
C GLN A 241 21.64 2.19 -12.64
N PHE A 242 20.44 2.73 -12.81
CA PHE A 242 20.22 3.89 -13.67
C PHE A 242 19.37 4.94 -12.98
N LYS A 243 19.87 6.17 -12.87
CA LYS A 243 19.09 7.36 -12.49
C LYS A 243 18.81 8.18 -13.74
N GLY A 244 17.60 8.04 -14.29
CA GLY A 244 17.18 8.66 -15.55
C GLY A 244 16.84 10.14 -15.44
N GLY A 245 16.86 10.84 -16.57
CA GLY A 245 16.40 12.23 -16.71
C GLY A 245 14.88 12.33 -16.87
N VAL A 246 14.36 13.56 -16.68
CA VAL A 246 12.93 13.94 -16.50
C VAL A 246 11.95 13.46 -17.60
N ASN A 247 12.42 12.93 -18.73
CA ASN A 247 11.57 12.47 -19.83
C ASN A 247 12.00 11.07 -20.30
N SER A 248 11.18 10.07 -19.97
CA SER A 248 11.26 8.66 -20.40
C SER A 248 12.60 7.97 -20.14
N SER A 249 12.71 7.21 -19.04
CA SER A 249 13.74 6.19 -18.97
C SER A 249 13.41 5.09 -19.98
N ILE A 250 14.06 5.11 -21.14
CA ILE A 250 14.17 3.91 -21.95
C ILE A 250 15.03 2.96 -21.10
N ILE A 251 14.40 1.96 -20.49
CA ILE A 251 15.08 0.83 -19.88
C ILE A 251 15.89 0.19 -21.00
N ASP A 252 17.20 0.46 -21.06
CA ASP A 252 18.09 -0.26 -21.97
C ASP A 252 18.42 -1.60 -21.31
N PRO A 253 17.89 -2.73 -21.82
CA PRO A 253 18.08 -4.04 -21.19
C PRO A 253 19.57 -4.41 -21.03
N ARG A 254 20.45 -3.82 -21.84
CA ARG A 254 21.90 -4.08 -21.81
C ARG A 254 22.57 -3.58 -20.54
N ILE A 255 22.02 -2.52 -19.90
CA ILE A 255 22.57 -1.98 -18.65
C ILE A 255 22.42 -3.03 -17.55
N ILE A 256 21.19 -3.52 -17.35
CA ILE A 256 20.88 -4.53 -16.34
C ILE A 256 21.57 -5.86 -16.68
N LEU A 257 21.50 -6.30 -17.93
CA LEU A 257 22.03 -7.60 -18.34
C LEU A 257 23.54 -7.74 -18.11
N LYS A 258 24.30 -6.68 -18.33
CA LYS A 258 25.75 -6.67 -18.11
C LYS A 258 26.10 -6.95 -16.65
N ASP A 259 25.33 -6.42 -15.72
CA ASP A 259 25.59 -6.57 -14.29
C ASP A 259 25.05 -7.89 -13.75
N LEU A 260 23.88 -8.34 -14.23
CA LEU A 260 23.36 -9.69 -13.93
C LEU A 260 24.37 -10.78 -14.31
N LEU A 261 25.03 -10.65 -15.47
CA LEU A 261 26.04 -11.61 -15.94
C LEU A 261 27.35 -11.62 -15.12
N ARG A 262 27.56 -10.61 -14.27
CA ARG A 262 28.73 -10.52 -13.38
C ARG A 262 28.44 -11.01 -11.97
N GLU A 263 27.17 -11.22 -11.63
CA GLU A 263 26.77 -11.55 -10.28
C GLU A 263 26.89 -13.05 -10.04
N GLU A 264 27.88 -13.42 -9.23
CA GLU A 264 28.10 -14.82 -8.84
C GLU A 264 27.04 -15.27 -7.83
N ASN A 265 26.65 -16.54 -7.89
CA ASN A 265 25.68 -17.20 -7.00
C ASN A 265 24.22 -16.73 -7.10
N MET A 266 23.90 -15.88 -8.08
CA MET A 266 22.53 -15.48 -8.37
C MET A 266 21.77 -16.60 -9.11
N LYS A 267 20.59 -16.97 -8.62
CA LYS A 267 19.60 -17.79 -9.34
C LYS A 267 18.75 -16.94 -10.28
N GLY A 268 18.29 -15.80 -9.77
CA GLY A 268 17.45 -14.87 -10.51
C GLY A 268 17.36 -13.51 -9.85
N PHE A 269 16.47 -12.67 -10.37
CA PHE A 269 16.28 -11.31 -9.88
C PHE A 269 14.82 -10.84 -9.97
N ILE A 270 14.50 -9.79 -9.22
CA ILE A 270 13.30 -8.96 -9.37
C ILE A 270 13.73 -7.62 -9.95
N LEU A 271 13.17 -7.23 -11.10
CA LEU A 271 13.40 -5.91 -11.67
C LEU A 271 12.63 -4.87 -10.84
N PHE A 272 13.13 -3.65 -10.71
CA PHE A 272 12.31 -2.58 -10.15
C PHE A 272 12.60 -1.23 -10.78
N HIS A 273 11.60 -0.36 -10.77
CA HIS A 273 11.81 1.07 -10.90
C HIS A 273 10.84 1.87 -10.04
N ASN A 274 11.20 3.11 -9.68
CA ASN A 274 10.25 4.02 -9.04
C ASN A 274 9.58 4.97 -10.03
N HIS A 275 8.35 5.37 -9.71
CA HIS A 275 7.62 6.44 -10.40
C HIS A 275 7.57 7.68 -9.49
N PRO A 276 8.34 8.75 -9.79
CA PRO A 276 8.28 10.01 -9.05
C PRO A 276 6.89 10.66 -9.05
N SER A 277 6.05 10.30 -10.04
CA SER A 277 4.65 10.73 -10.15
C SER A 277 3.79 10.31 -8.95
N GLY A 278 4.22 9.29 -8.20
CA GLY A 278 3.50 8.74 -7.06
C GLY A 278 2.50 7.64 -7.40
N LYS A 279 2.27 7.36 -8.69
CA LYS A 279 1.37 6.30 -9.18
C LYS A 279 2.15 5.03 -9.54
N THR A 280 1.57 3.85 -9.38
CA THR A 280 2.16 2.56 -9.74
C THR A 280 1.73 2.06 -11.12
N THR A 281 0.85 2.78 -11.82
CA THR A 281 0.34 2.37 -13.14
C THR A 281 1.49 2.30 -14.16
N PRO A 282 1.77 1.13 -14.77
CA PRO A 282 2.83 1.00 -15.77
C PRO A 282 2.51 1.81 -17.03
N SER A 283 3.54 2.42 -17.61
CA SER A 283 3.47 2.96 -18.97
C SER A 283 3.54 1.85 -20.02
N ARG A 284 3.26 2.18 -21.28
CA ARG A 284 3.43 1.23 -22.38
C ARG A 284 4.90 0.87 -22.58
N GLU A 285 5.78 1.84 -22.38
CA GLU A 285 7.22 1.70 -22.50
C GLU A 285 7.78 0.77 -21.40
N ASP A 286 7.23 0.83 -20.18
CA ASP A 286 7.54 -0.12 -19.10
C ASP A 286 7.22 -1.54 -19.54
N MET A 287 5.98 -1.78 -19.97
CA MET A 287 5.53 -3.11 -20.42
C MET A 287 6.40 -3.66 -21.57
N MET A 288 6.70 -2.82 -22.58
CA MET A 288 7.52 -3.23 -23.72
C MET A 288 8.96 -3.55 -23.31
N SER A 289 9.54 -2.77 -22.41
CA SER A 289 10.94 -2.95 -22.00
C SER A 289 11.12 -4.16 -21.08
N THR A 290 10.18 -4.36 -20.16
CA THR A 290 10.10 -5.56 -19.32
C THR A 290 10.02 -6.81 -20.19
N GLN A 291 9.19 -6.78 -21.24
CA GLN A 291 9.11 -7.88 -22.18
C GLN A 291 10.43 -8.14 -22.91
N ALA A 292 11.04 -7.09 -23.44
CA ALA A 292 12.28 -7.21 -24.18
C ALA A 292 13.41 -7.78 -23.30
N LEU A 293 13.48 -7.36 -22.03
CA LEU A 293 14.44 -7.90 -21.07
C LEU A 293 14.14 -9.37 -20.77
N TYR A 294 12.88 -9.72 -20.48
CA TYR A 294 12.46 -11.08 -20.16
C TYR A 294 12.80 -12.08 -21.28
N GLU A 295 12.48 -11.74 -22.53
CA GLU A 295 12.83 -12.57 -23.69
C GLU A 295 14.35 -12.69 -23.90
N GLY A 296 15.10 -11.65 -23.55
CA GLY A 296 16.56 -11.64 -23.62
C GLY A 296 17.21 -12.58 -22.60
N ILE A 297 16.77 -12.53 -21.34
CA ILE A 297 17.33 -13.33 -20.24
C ILE A 297 16.92 -14.80 -20.30
N LYS A 298 15.76 -15.12 -20.89
CA LYS A 298 15.25 -16.49 -21.00
C LYS A 298 16.23 -17.41 -21.72
N ARG A 299 16.98 -16.87 -22.69
CA ARG A 299 18.02 -17.59 -23.43
C ARG A 299 19.29 -17.83 -22.63
N LEU A 300 19.47 -17.11 -21.54
CA LEU A 300 20.64 -17.15 -20.67
C LEU A 300 20.39 -17.98 -19.40
N ASN A 301 19.20 -18.58 -19.27
CA ASN A 301 18.78 -19.36 -18.10
C ASN A 301 18.88 -18.57 -16.79
N ILE A 302 18.63 -17.26 -16.85
CA ILE A 302 18.50 -16.39 -15.67
C ILE A 302 17.01 -16.16 -15.43
N GLU A 303 16.56 -16.41 -14.21
CA GLU A 303 15.17 -16.20 -13.83
C GLU A 303 14.91 -14.72 -13.51
N MET A 304 13.78 -14.21 -14.00
CA MET A 304 13.18 -12.96 -13.52
C MET A 304 11.89 -13.32 -12.81
N ALA A 305 11.89 -13.21 -11.49
CA ALA A 305 10.74 -13.56 -10.65
C ALA A 305 9.59 -12.58 -10.88
N ASP A 306 9.89 -11.27 -10.87
CA ASP A 306 8.89 -10.21 -10.97
C ASP A 306 9.51 -8.89 -11.46
N HIS A 307 8.64 -7.90 -11.66
CA HIS A 307 8.97 -6.50 -11.83
C HIS A 307 8.13 -5.65 -10.87
N PHE A 308 8.79 -4.91 -9.97
CA PHE A 308 8.15 -3.94 -9.08
C PHE A 308 8.13 -2.51 -9.63
N ILE A 309 6.96 -1.88 -9.63
CA ILE A 309 6.83 -0.42 -9.78
C ILE A 309 6.60 0.18 -8.41
N ILE A 310 7.54 0.99 -7.96
CA ILE A 310 7.53 1.59 -6.62
C ILE A 310 7.04 3.03 -6.72
N ALA A 311 5.96 3.35 -6.00
CA ALA A 311 5.44 4.70 -5.96
C ALA A 311 4.97 5.05 -4.55
N LYS A 312 4.50 6.28 -4.36
CA LYS A 312 3.97 6.71 -3.06
C LYS A 312 2.68 5.97 -2.70
N GLU A 313 1.84 5.65 -3.69
CA GLU A 313 0.59 4.92 -3.45
C GLU A 313 0.78 3.42 -3.13
N GLY A 314 1.95 2.84 -3.42
CA GLY A 314 2.23 1.43 -3.16
C GLY A 314 3.36 0.86 -4.01
N VAL A 315 3.44 -0.47 -4.04
CA VAL A 315 4.32 -1.23 -4.94
C VAL A 315 3.44 -2.14 -5.77
N LEU A 316 3.43 -1.95 -7.09
CA LEU A 316 2.77 -2.86 -8.01
C LEU A 316 3.72 -3.99 -8.38
N SER A 317 3.21 -5.22 -8.33
CA SER A 317 3.85 -6.42 -8.88
C SER A 317 3.30 -6.66 -10.28
N PHE A 318 4.18 -6.85 -11.26
CA PHE A 318 3.76 -7.19 -12.61
C PHE A 318 3.09 -8.57 -12.64
N VAL A 319 3.63 -9.57 -11.93
CA VAL A 319 3.04 -10.91 -11.97
C VAL A 319 1.67 -10.99 -11.29
N GLU A 320 1.40 -10.16 -10.29
CA GLU A 320 0.10 -10.15 -9.59
C GLU A 320 -0.96 -9.31 -10.30
N GLU A 321 -0.59 -8.14 -10.84
CA GLU A 321 -1.57 -7.12 -11.25
C GLU A 321 -1.60 -6.83 -12.76
N VAL A 322 -0.61 -7.30 -13.53
CA VAL A 322 -0.50 -6.99 -14.96
C VAL A 322 -0.91 -8.20 -15.79
N GLU A 323 -2.20 -8.28 -16.12
CA GLU A 323 -2.75 -9.26 -17.06
C GLU A 323 -2.19 -9.00 -18.47
N THR A 324 -1.04 -9.58 -18.79
CA THR A 324 -0.47 -9.53 -20.15
C THR A 324 -0.04 -10.91 -20.61
N ASN A 325 -0.21 -11.19 -21.92
CA ASN A 325 0.35 -12.36 -22.59
C ASN A 325 1.89 -12.27 -22.77
N SER A 326 2.55 -11.32 -22.11
CA SER A 326 3.91 -10.89 -22.42
C SER A 326 4.88 -11.41 -21.34
N PHE A 327 4.73 -10.98 -20.08
CA PHE A 327 5.54 -11.43 -18.96
C PHE A 327 4.62 -12.06 -17.91
N SER A 328 4.79 -13.35 -17.67
CA SER A 328 4.07 -14.09 -16.62
C SER A 328 5.01 -15.11 -15.99
N ASN A 329 5.26 -15.00 -14.68
CA ASN A 329 5.92 -16.05 -13.91
C ASN A 329 4.90 -16.70 -13.00
N ILE A 330 4.09 -17.59 -13.59
CA ILE A 330 2.99 -18.28 -12.89
C ILE A 330 3.52 -19.10 -11.72
N GLU A 331 4.69 -19.74 -11.88
CA GLU A 331 5.30 -20.52 -10.81
C GLU A 331 5.66 -19.65 -9.59
N TYR A 332 6.21 -18.45 -9.81
CA TYR A 332 6.46 -17.52 -8.71
C TYR A 332 5.15 -17.01 -8.09
N LEU A 333 4.15 -16.66 -8.91
CA LEU A 333 2.83 -16.21 -8.47
C LEU A 333 2.12 -17.26 -7.59
N ASP A 334 2.14 -18.52 -8.01
CA ASP A 334 1.54 -19.63 -7.26
C ASP A 334 2.24 -19.80 -5.91
N LYS A 335 3.57 -19.78 -5.88
CA LYS A 335 4.35 -19.90 -4.64
C LYS A 335 4.08 -18.78 -3.64
N ILE A 336 3.96 -17.52 -4.09
CA ILE A 336 3.62 -16.41 -3.18
C ILE A 336 2.16 -16.47 -2.72
N ALA A 337 1.25 -17.01 -3.54
CA ALA A 337 -0.15 -17.21 -3.17
C ALA A 337 -0.30 -18.31 -2.10
N GLU A 338 0.46 -19.41 -2.20
CA GLU A 338 0.49 -20.49 -1.22
C GLU A 338 0.95 -20.04 0.17
N VAL A 339 1.82 -19.01 0.25
CA VAL A 339 2.23 -18.42 1.53
C VAL A 339 1.15 -17.49 2.11
N LYS A 340 0.40 -16.79 1.23
CA LYS A 340 -0.66 -15.84 1.64
C LYS A 340 -1.90 -16.55 2.18
N GLU A 341 -2.21 -17.73 1.66
CA GLU A 341 -3.25 -18.61 2.19
C GLU A 341 -2.68 -19.45 3.35
N PRO A 342 -3.20 -19.39 4.58
CA PRO A 342 -2.72 -20.29 5.63
C PRO A 342 -2.99 -21.73 5.18
N ILE A 343 -1.94 -22.57 5.11
CA ILE A 343 -2.09 -24.02 5.01
C ILE A 343 -2.80 -24.49 6.27
N ILE A 344 -4.12 -24.63 6.22
CA ILE A 344 -4.89 -25.27 7.27
C ILE A 344 -4.63 -26.78 7.15
N GLU A 345 -3.55 -27.27 7.78
CA GLU A 345 -3.45 -28.70 8.09
C GLU A 345 -4.59 -29.06 9.05
N TYR A 346 -5.69 -29.59 8.53
CA TYR A 346 -6.72 -30.23 9.34
C TYR A 346 -6.14 -31.49 10.01
N ARG A 347 -5.51 -31.32 11.17
CA ARG A 347 -5.25 -32.41 12.12
C ARG A 347 -6.45 -32.55 13.06
N GLY A 348 -7.59 -32.93 12.50
CA GLY A 348 -8.76 -33.36 13.26
C GLY A 348 -8.81 -34.88 13.33
N GLN A 349 -8.64 -35.44 14.54
CA GLN A 349 -8.91 -36.85 14.80
C GLN A 349 -10.33 -37.21 14.36
N ALA A 350 -10.47 -38.30 13.61
CA ALA A 350 -11.76 -38.86 13.25
C ALA A 350 -12.57 -39.16 14.51
N THR A 351 -13.61 -38.38 14.75
CA THR A 351 -14.72 -38.74 15.62
C THR A 351 -15.99 -38.78 14.77
N GLU A 352 -16.81 -39.78 15.08
CA GLU A 352 -17.78 -40.43 14.20
C GLU A 352 -18.79 -39.49 13.53
N LYS A 353 -19.11 -39.82 12.28
CA LYS A 353 -20.21 -39.20 11.51
C LYS A 353 -21.54 -39.45 12.21
N VAL A 354 -22.17 -38.38 12.71
CA VAL A 354 -23.62 -38.37 12.92
C VAL A 354 -24.25 -37.89 11.60
N GLU A 355 -24.86 -38.83 10.87
CA GLU A 355 -25.73 -38.52 9.73
C GLU A 355 -26.98 -37.77 10.22
N VAL A 356 -27.12 -36.52 9.80
CA VAL A 356 -28.42 -35.82 9.83
C VAL A 356 -28.90 -35.73 8.38
N LYS A 357 -29.90 -36.54 8.04
CA LYS A 357 -30.62 -36.47 6.76
C LYS A 357 -31.45 -35.17 6.71
N PRO A 358 -31.40 -34.38 5.63
CA PRO A 358 -32.36 -33.30 5.42
C PRO A 358 -33.68 -33.89 4.91
N GLU A 359 -34.79 -33.57 5.58
CA GLU A 359 -36.14 -33.81 5.05
C GLU A 359 -36.41 -32.91 3.84
N LEU A 360 -36.66 -33.52 2.68
CA LEU A 360 -37.08 -32.86 1.45
C LEU A 360 -38.61 -32.70 1.45
N SER A 361 -39.09 -31.46 1.34
CA SER A 361 -40.50 -31.18 1.01
C SER A 361 -40.75 -31.44 -0.49
N PRO A 362 -41.80 -32.18 -0.88
CA PRO A 362 -42.08 -32.50 -2.27
C PRO A 362 -42.91 -31.40 -2.92
N GLN A 363 -42.43 -30.80 -4.02
CA GLN A 363 -43.24 -30.51 -5.21
C GLN A 363 -42.43 -29.86 -6.34
N ASN A 364 -42.75 -30.32 -7.54
CA ASN A 364 -42.40 -29.83 -8.88
C ASN A 364 -41.12 -30.41 -9.50
N ASP A 365 -41.25 -31.68 -9.89
CA ASP A 365 -40.38 -32.35 -10.87
C ASP A 365 -40.49 -31.63 -12.23
N LEU A 366 -39.37 -31.03 -12.65
CA LEU A 366 -39.17 -30.31 -13.91
C LEU A 366 -39.55 -31.15 -15.14
N LYS A 367 -39.57 -32.49 -15.02
CA LYS A 367 -40.00 -33.40 -16.09
C LYS A 367 -41.50 -33.36 -16.40
N THR A 368 -42.35 -33.04 -15.40
CA THR A 368 -43.81 -32.94 -15.61
C THR A 368 -44.17 -31.63 -16.32
N VAL A 369 -43.44 -30.55 -16.01
CA VAL A 369 -43.61 -29.23 -16.64
C VAL A 369 -43.14 -29.22 -18.10
N LEU A 370 -42.15 -30.05 -18.45
CA LEU A 370 -41.63 -30.14 -19.83
C LEU A 370 -42.47 -31.03 -20.76
N SER A 371 -43.26 -31.97 -20.24
CA SER A 371 -44.18 -32.78 -21.07
C SER A 371 -45.45 -32.02 -21.47
N GLU A 372 -45.96 -31.13 -20.61
CA GLU A 372 -47.20 -30.36 -20.88
C GLU A 372 -47.01 -29.22 -21.90
N LEU A 373 -45.77 -28.76 -22.12
CA LEU A 373 -45.44 -27.70 -23.10
C LEU A 373 -45.21 -28.22 -24.52
N MET A 374 -45.11 -29.53 -24.74
CA MET A 374 -44.84 -30.12 -26.06
C MET A 374 -46.06 -30.77 -26.73
N GLU A 375 -47.24 -30.77 -26.10
CA GLU A 375 -48.48 -31.35 -26.65
C GLU A 375 -49.52 -30.31 -27.12
N GLN A 376 -49.20 -29.01 -27.15
CA GLN A 376 -50.15 -27.96 -27.60
C GLN A 376 -49.97 -27.44 -29.04
N ASP A 377 -49.00 -27.93 -29.81
CA ASP A 377 -48.88 -27.61 -31.24
C ASP A 377 -49.17 -28.85 -32.08
N TYR A 378 -50.41 -29.36 -32.11
CA TYR A 378 -51.01 -30.13 -33.22
C TYR A 378 -52.47 -30.50 -32.86
N GLU A 379 -53.41 -29.57 -32.98
CA GLU A 379 -54.74 -29.80 -33.59
C GLU A 379 -55.51 -28.48 -33.77
N THR A 380 -55.71 -28.14 -35.05
CA THR A 380 -56.47 -27.05 -35.71
C THR A 380 -55.97 -25.61 -35.64
#